data_AF-A0AAV8VJH5-F1
#
_entry.id   AF-A0AAV8VJH5-F1
#
_cell.length_a   1.000
_cell.length_b   1.000
_cell.length_c   1.000
_cell.angle_alpha   90.00
_cell.angle_beta   90.00
_cell.angle_gamma   90.00
#
_symmetry.space_group_name_H-M   'P 1'
#
loop_
_entity.id
_entity.type
_entity.pdbx_description
1 polymer ?
#
loop_
_entity_poly.entity_id
_entity_poly.type
_entity_poly.pdbx_seq_one_letter_code
_entity_poly.pdbx_strand_id
1 'polypeptide(L)'
;CFEINTKNIIQISIDGSNVNLKFLRLFKEYVRENNKLIDLGTCGLHVVHGSIRSGHKAAGWHVDSVLNGIYWIFKDSPARRSDYIAITKSDLFPLKFCRTRWVEGSNAANRALTIFKDKNVHGKRFRFTTFHYVCN
;
A
#
# COMPACT_ATOMS: atom_id res chain seq x y z
N CYS A 1 -28.91 -1.38 21.38
CA CYS A 1 -28.32 -1.75 20.08
C CYS A 1 -29.37 -1.52 19.01
N PHE A 2 -29.10 -0.68 18.01
CA PHE A 2 -29.96 -0.58 16.83
C PHE A 2 -29.68 -1.80 15.94
N GLU A 3 -30.67 -2.68 15.76
CA GLU A 3 -30.59 -3.74 14.76
C GLU A 3 -30.94 -3.17 13.39
N ILE A 4 -29.95 -3.13 12.50
CA ILE A 4 -30.16 -2.72 11.11
C ILE A 4 -30.65 -3.95 10.35
N ASN A 5 -31.87 -3.89 9.82
CA ASN A 5 -32.39 -4.93 8.94
C ASN A 5 -31.59 -4.94 7.63
N THR A 6 -30.82 -6.02 7.41
CA THR A 6 -29.93 -6.18 6.25
C THR A 6 -30.67 -6.16 4.91
N LYS A 7 -31.98 -6.44 4.89
CA LYS A 7 -32.83 -6.34 3.68
C LYS A 7 -32.94 -4.92 3.13
N ASN A 8 -32.66 -3.91 3.95
CA ASN A 8 -32.75 -2.49 3.59
C ASN A 8 -31.37 -1.85 3.33
N ILE A 9 -30.31 -2.65 3.26
CA ILE A 9 -28.95 -2.17 3.00
C ILE A 9 -28.59 -2.41 1.54
N ILE A 10 -28.14 -1.36 0.87
CA ILE A 10 -27.61 -1.43 -0.50
C ILE A 10 -26.12 -1.12 -0.43
N GLN A 11 -25.28 -2.10 -0.76
CA GLN A 11 -23.84 -1.91 -0.91
C GLN A 11 -23.51 -1.60 -2.38
N ILE A 12 -22.82 -0.48 -2.62
CA ILE A 12 -22.36 -0.07 -3.94
C ILE A 12 -20.85 -0.30 -4.01
N SER A 13 -20.42 -1.40 -4.62
CA SER A 13 -19.00 -1.77 -4.70
C SER A 13 -18.65 -2.50 -5.99
N ILE A 14 -19.16 -2.02 -7.13
CA ILE A 14 -18.95 -2.68 -8.42
C ILE A 14 -17.67 -2.20 -9.11
N ASP A 15 -17.30 -0.93 -8.96
CA ASP A 15 -16.21 -0.32 -9.73
C ASP A 15 -15.29 0.59 -8.88
N GLY A 16 -14.38 1.31 -9.54
CA GLY A 16 -13.54 2.33 -8.90
C GLY A 16 -14.36 3.42 -8.20
N SER A 17 -13.77 4.05 -7.18
CA SER A 17 -14.47 4.99 -6.27
C SER A 17 -15.28 6.07 -7.00
N ASN A 18 -14.75 6.63 -8.09
CA ASN A 18 -15.43 7.66 -8.87
C ASN A 18 -16.69 7.15 -9.59
N VAL A 19 -16.67 5.89 -10.06
CA VAL A 19 -17.83 5.26 -10.72
C VAL A 19 -18.91 4.99 -9.69
N ASN A 20 -18.53 4.44 -8.53
CA ASN A 20 -19.47 4.17 -7.44
C ASN A 20 -20.12 5.47 -6.91
N LEU A 21 -19.35 6.55 -6.77
CA LEU A 21 -19.85 7.85 -6.37
C LEU A 21 -20.82 8.44 -7.41
N LYS A 22 -20.52 8.29 -8.71
CA LYS A 22 -21.41 8.72 -9.79
C LYS A 22 -22.71 7.92 -9.78
N PHE A 23 -22.63 6.59 -9.62
CA PHE A 23 -23.79 5.72 -9.48
C PHE A 23 -24.65 6.12 -8.28
N LEU A 24 -24.04 6.29 -7.10
CA LEU A 24 -24.75 6.71 -5.89
C LEU A 24 -25.49 8.04 -6.10
N ARG A 25 -24.87 9.01 -6.79
CA ARG A 25 -25.51 10.29 -7.11
C ARG A 25 -26.74 10.10 -8.01
N LEU A 26 -26.61 9.36 -9.11
CA LEU A 26 -27.70 9.09 -10.04
C LEU A 26 -28.82 8.26 -9.39
N PHE A 27 -28.45 7.31 -8.53
CA PHE A 27 -29.39 6.49 -7.77
C PHE A 27 -30.18 7.33 -6.77
N LYS A 28 -29.53 8.26 -6.05
CA LYS A 28 -30.22 9.22 -5.17
C LYS A 28 -31.13 10.19 -5.93
N GLU A 29 -30.79 10.53 -7.17
CA GLU A 29 -31.67 11.31 -8.07
C GLU A 29 -32.91 10.50 -8.46
N TYR A 30 -32.73 9.23 -8.82
CA TYR A 30 -33.82 8.34 -9.22
C TYR A 30 -34.79 8.00 -8.08
N VAL A 31 -34.31 7.79 -6.85
CA VAL A 31 -35.12 7.31 -5.72
C VAL A 31 -35.83 8.45 -4.95
N ARG A 32 -35.57 9.71 -5.32
CA ARG A 32 -35.90 10.91 -4.55
C ARG A 32 -37.41 11.15 -4.32
N GLU A 33 -38.29 10.45 -5.03
CA GLU A 33 -39.74 10.69 -4.93
C GLU A 33 -40.43 9.98 -3.76
N ASN A 34 -39.89 8.92 -3.14
CA ASN A 34 -40.64 8.18 -2.10
C ASN A 34 -39.83 7.54 -0.94
N ASN A 35 -38.50 7.53 -0.96
CA ASN A 35 -37.71 6.80 0.05
C ASN A 35 -36.64 7.67 0.73
N LYS A 36 -36.56 7.58 2.07
CA LYS A 36 -35.47 8.18 2.86
C LYS A 36 -34.24 7.27 2.83
N LEU A 37 -33.32 7.52 1.90
CA LEU A 37 -32.02 6.85 1.85
C LEU A 37 -31.05 7.52 2.84
N ILE A 38 -30.38 6.71 3.67
CA ILE A 38 -29.28 7.14 4.53
C ILE A 38 -27.97 6.75 3.84
N ASP A 39 -27.14 7.74 3.54
CA ASP A 39 -25.81 7.52 3.00
C ASP A 39 -24.79 7.38 4.13
N LEU A 40 -24.14 6.23 4.22
CA LEU A 40 -23.09 5.94 5.20
C LEU A 40 -21.70 6.38 4.71
N GLY A 41 -21.61 6.95 3.51
CA GLY A 41 -20.39 7.44 2.90
C GLY A 41 -19.52 6.34 2.28
N THR A 42 -18.36 6.74 1.78
CA THR A 42 -17.34 5.82 1.28
C THR A 42 -16.55 5.21 2.44
N CYS A 43 -16.01 4.01 2.25
CA CYS A 43 -15.12 3.36 3.22
C CYS A 43 -13.98 4.30 3.65
N GLY A 44 -13.98 4.74 4.92
CA GLY A 44 -13.01 5.70 5.46
C GLY A 44 -11.56 5.27 5.33
N LEU A 45 -11.31 3.96 5.20
CA LEU A 45 -9.99 3.41 4.95
C LEU A 45 -9.36 3.94 3.65
N HIS A 46 -10.17 4.17 2.60
CA HIS A 46 -9.67 4.75 1.35
C HIS A 46 -9.21 6.20 1.53
N VAL A 47 -9.89 6.98 2.38
CA VAL A 47 -9.51 8.37 2.69
C VAL A 47 -8.16 8.38 3.42
N VAL A 48 -7.98 7.48 4.39
CA VAL A 48 -6.71 7.34 5.12
C VAL A 48 -5.57 6.87 4.20
N HIS A 49 -5.82 5.89 3.32
CA HIS A 49 -4.83 5.47 2.32
C HIS A 49 -4.43 6.61 1.39
N GLY A 50 -5.42 7.37 0.92
CA GLY A 50 -5.22 8.51 0.04
C GLY A 50 -4.43 9.63 0.72
N SER A 51 -4.73 9.94 1.98
CA SER A 51 -4.06 10.99 2.74
C SER A 51 -2.59 10.63 3.01
N ILE A 52 -2.30 9.39 3.41
CA ILE A 52 -0.92 8.92 3.63
C ILE A 52 -0.11 8.99 2.34
N ARG A 53 -0.66 8.49 1.23
CA ARG A 53 0.01 8.55 -0.08
C ARG A 53 0.29 10.00 -0.49
N SER A 54 -0.70 10.88 -0.32
CA SER A 54 -0.59 12.30 -0.68
C SER A 54 0.40 13.03 0.20
N GLY A 55 0.44 12.73 1.50
CA GLY A 55 1.40 13.26 2.45
C GLY A 55 2.84 12.91 2.08
N HIS A 56 3.12 11.63 1.77
CA HIS A 56 4.43 11.21 1.28
C HIS A 56 4.83 11.95 0.00
N LYS A 57 3.91 12.06 -0.96
CA LYS A 57 4.16 12.79 -2.22
C LYS A 57 4.46 14.27 -1.98
N ALA A 58 3.69 14.93 -1.11
CA ALA A 58 3.88 16.34 -0.77
C ALA A 58 5.22 16.57 -0.04
N ALA A 59 5.64 15.62 0.81
CA ALA A 59 6.94 15.65 1.47
C ALA A 59 8.12 15.31 0.53
N GLY A 60 7.87 14.93 -0.73
CA GLY A 60 8.90 14.44 -1.66
C GLY A 60 9.47 13.07 -1.28
N TRP A 61 8.79 12.32 -0.42
CA TRP A 61 9.26 11.01 0.05
C TRP A 61 8.82 9.90 -0.91
N HIS A 62 9.80 9.23 -1.52
CA HIS A 62 9.58 8.10 -2.43
C HIS A 62 9.58 6.75 -1.68
N VAL A 63 8.84 6.66 -0.58
CA VAL A 63 8.83 5.49 0.31
C VAL A 63 8.42 4.22 -0.43
N ASP A 64 7.42 4.31 -1.31
CA ASP A 64 6.95 3.18 -2.10
C ASP A 64 8.03 2.66 -3.07
N SER A 65 8.81 3.54 -3.66
CA SER A 65 9.94 3.18 -4.52
C SER A 65 11.03 2.47 -3.73
N VAL A 66 11.39 2.98 -2.55
CA VAL A 66 12.40 2.35 -1.68
C VAL A 66 11.95 0.96 -1.25
N LEU A 67 10.74 0.81 -0.72
CA LEU A 67 10.22 -0.47 -0.23
C LEU A 67 10.10 -1.51 -1.35
N ASN A 68 9.65 -1.11 -2.53
CA ASN A 68 9.61 -2.01 -3.69
C ASN A 68 11.02 -2.36 -4.20
N GLY A 69 11.91 -1.37 -4.29
CA GLY A 69 13.27 -1.56 -4.79
C GLY A 69 14.03 -2.59 -3.96
N ILE A 70 14.04 -2.45 -2.63
CA ILE A 70 14.71 -3.42 -1.76
C ILE A 70 14.09 -4.81 -1.88
N TYR A 71 12.76 -4.91 -1.96
CA TYR A 71 12.09 -6.20 -2.11
C TYR A 71 12.52 -6.91 -3.39
N TRP A 72 12.52 -6.22 -4.53
CA TRP A 72 12.89 -6.81 -5.81
C TRP A 72 14.37 -7.18 -5.89
N ILE A 73 15.28 -6.39 -5.29
CA ILE A 73 16.71 -6.74 -5.19
C ILE A 73 16.89 -8.11 -4.51
N PHE A 74 16.20 -8.34 -3.39
CA PHE A 74 16.32 -9.60 -2.65
C PHE A 74 15.45 -10.73 -3.20
N LYS A 75 14.41 -10.41 -3.97
CA LYS A 75 13.58 -11.42 -4.61
C LYS A 75 14.24 -11.97 -5.87
N ASP A 76 14.79 -11.09 -6.71
CA ASP A 76 15.27 -11.46 -8.04
C ASP A 76 16.77 -11.82 -8.04
N SER A 77 17.49 -11.53 -6.96
CA SER A 77 18.91 -11.88 -6.84
C SER A 77 19.21 -12.79 -5.65
N PRO A 78 19.27 -14.12 -5.86
CA PRO A 78 19.70 -15.08 -4.84
C PRO A 78 21.09 -14.78 -4.29
N ALA A 79 22.00 -14.29 -5.14
CA ALA A 79 23.34 -13.86 -4.73
C ALA A 79 23.27 -12.77 -3.63
N ARG A 80 22.39 -11.78 -3.79
CA ARG A 80 22.22 -10.71 -2.80
C ARG A 80 21.63 -11.21 -1.48
N ARG A 81 20.75 -12.22 -1.53
CA ARG A 81 20.26 -12.88 -0.31
C ARG A 81 21.38 -13.61 0.41
N SER A 82 22.21 -14.35 -0.34
CA SER A 82 23.35 -15.08 0.20
C SER A 82 24.35 -14.12 0.85
N ASP A 83 24.71 -13.03 0.17
CA ASP A 83 25.59 -12.00 0.70
C ASP A 83 25.03 -11.38 1.98
N TYR A 84 23.73 -11.06 1.98
CA TYR A 84 23.05 -10.51 3.16
C TYR A 84 23.13 -11.47 4.34
N ILE A 85 22.73 -12.74 4.18
CA ILE A 85 22.84 -13.74 5.25
C ILE A 85 24.29 -13.89 5.71
N ALA A 86 25.26 -13.91 4.80
CA ALA A 86 26.66 -14.06 5.14
C ALA A 86 27.19 -12.90 6.00
N ILE A 87 26.74 -11.66 5.71
CA ILE A 87 27.16 -10.42 6.38
C ILE A 87 26.41 -10.18 7.69
N THR A 88 25.07 -10.26 7.67
CA THR A 88 24.22 -9.91 8.80
C THR A 88 23.92 -11.08 9.72
N LYS A 89 24.15 -12.32 9.23
CA LYS A 89 23.72 -13.56 9.88
C LYS A 89 22.21 -13.62 10.12
N SER A 90 21.44 -12.85 9.35
CA SER A 90 19.98 -12.82 9.42
C SER A 90 19.35 -13.32 8.12
N ASP A 91 18.23 -14.03 8.25
CA ASP A 91 17.35 -14.47 7.17
C ASP A 91 16.12 -13.56 7.01
N LEU A 92 16.14 -12.37 7.62
CA LEU A 92 15.02 -11.44 7.65
C LEU A 92 15.01 -10.54 6.41
N PHE A 93 14.24 -10.92 5.39
CA PHE A 93 14.17 -10.19 4.11
C PHE A 93 13.04 -9.14 4.05
N PRO A 94 13.11 -8.17 3.12
CA PRO A 94 12.03 -7.20 2.92
C PRO A 94 10.72 -7.86 2.48
N LEU A 95 9.60 -7.21 2.82
CA LEU A 95 8.26 -7.64 2.41
C LEU A 95 7.78 -6.84 1.19
N LYS A 96 6.90 -7.45 0.40
CA LYS A 96 6.28 -6.78 -0.74
C LYS A 96 5.35 -5.67 -0.24
N PHE A 97 5.52 -4.46 -0.75
CA PHE A 97 4.66 -3.32 -0.43
C PHE A 97 3.58 -3.10 -1.50
N CYS A 98 2.34 -2.85 -1.09
CA CYS A 98 1.23 -2.57 -1.99
C CYS A 98 0.94 -1.06 -2.05
N ARG A 99 1.14 -0.44 -3.22
CA ARG A 99 1.04 1.03 -3.38
C ARG A 99 -0.37 1.60 -3.18
N THR A 100 -1.40 0.75 -3.16
CA THR A 100 -2.79 1.16 -2.95
C THR A 100 -3.26 0.97 -1.51
N ARG A 101 -2.52 0.18 -0.71
CA ARG A 101 -2.86 -0.26 0.65
C ARG A 101 -1.79 0.23 1.64
N TRP A 102 -1.76 1.56 1.86
CA TRP A 102 -0.69 2.22 2.63
C TRP A 102 -0.73 1.89 4.12
N VAL A 103 -1.92 1.91 4.74
CA VAL A 103 -2.11 1.52 6.16
C VAL A 103 -1.76 0.06 6.39
N GLU A 104 -2.26 -0.86 5.55
CA GLU A 104 -1.98 -2.30 5.72
C GLU A 104 -0.53 -2.64 5.33
N GLY A 105 0.11 -1.83 4.47
CA GLY A 105 1.51 -1.98 4.07
C GLY A 105 2.54 -1.51 5.10
N SER A 106 2.11 -1.06 6.29
CA SER A 106 2.99 -0.61 7.38
C SER A 106 3.95 -1.71 7.85
N ASN A 107 3.56 -2.98 7.76
CA ASN A 107 4.43 -4.13 8.03
C ASN A 107 5.68 -4.16 7.13
N ALA A 108 5.57 -3.81 5.85
CA ALA A 108 6.70 -3.75 4.93
C ALA A 108 7.63 -2.59 5.28
N ALA A 109 7.08 -1.44 5.69
CA ALA A 109 7.86 -0.31 6.17
C ALA A 109 8.61 -0.64 7.46
N ASN A 110 7.94 -1.24 8.45
CA ASN A 110 8.55 -1.69 9.70
C ASN A 110 9.64 -2.73 9.45
N ARG A 111 9.40 -3.70 8.54
CA ARG A 111 10.41 -4.67 8.14
C ARG A 111 11.64 -3.99 7.54
N ALA A 112 11.45 -3.03 6.65
CA ALA A 112 12.56 -2.29 6.06
C ALA A 112 13.36 -1.52 7.12
N LEU A 113 12.68 -0.90 8.10
CA LEU A 113 13.35 -0.24 9.22
C LEU A 113 14.18 -1.22 10.06
N THR A 114 13.68 -2.43 10.33
CA THR A 114 14.47 -3.47 11.02
C THR A 114 15.74 -3.82 10.24
N ILE A 115 15.61 -4.01 8.92
CA ILE A 115 16.75 -4.34 8.04
C ILE A 115 17.76 -3.20 7.96
N PHE A 116 17.28 -1.95 7.88
CA PHE A 116 18.16 -0.79 7.84
C PHE A 116 18.85 -0.53 9.19
N LYS A 117 18.17 -0.75 10.31
CA LYS A 117 18.77 -0.57 11.65
C LYS A 117 19.81 -1.63 12.01
N ASP A 118 19.93 -2.70 11.21
CA ASP A 118 20.99 -3.69 11.41
C ASP A 118 22.36 -3.06 11.19
N LYS A 119 23.13 -2.95 12.27
CA LYS A 119 24.45 -2.31 12.32
C LYS A 119 25.45 -2.98 11.36
N ASN A 120 25.23 -4.24 10.99
CA ASN A 120 26.09 -4.97 10.05
C ASN A 120 25.87 -4.55 8.58
N VAL A 121 24.76 -3.89 8.27
CA VAL A 121 24.41 -3.41 6.92
C VAL A 121 25.04 -2.04 6.64
N HIS A 122 25.18 -1.18 7.65
CA HIS A 122 25.64 0.21 7.47
C HIS A 122 27.16 0.39 7.34
N GLY A 123 27.96 -0.59 7.80
CA GLY A 123 29.42 -0.51 7.79
C GLY A 123 30.12 -1.18 6.61
N LYS A 124 29.41 -1.97 5.80
CA LYS A 124 30.00 -2.73 4.69
C LYS A 124 29.34 -2.31 3.38
N ARG A 125 30.14 -1.72 2.49
CA ARG A 125 29.72 -1.25 1.16
C ARG A 125 29.20 -2.47 0.38
N PHE A 126 27.89 -2.71 0.41
CA PHE A 126 27.25 -3.57 -0.56
C PHE A 126 27.61 -3.00 -1.93
N ARG A 127 28.45 -3.68 -2.71
CA ARG A 127 28.69 -3.30 -4.10
C ARG A 127 27.36 -3.48 -4.82
N PHE A 128 26.59 -2.41 -4.95
CA PHE A 128 25.51 -2.33 -5.92
C PHE A 128 26.20 -2.12 -7.25
N THR A 129 26.57 -3.20 -7.94
CA THR A 129 26.84 -3.11 -9.37
C THR A 129 25.51 -2.72 -10.02
N THR A 130 25.45 -1.48 -10.47
CA THR A 130 24.33 -0.93 -11.24
C THR A 130 24.17 -1.78 -12.49
N PHE A 131 23.19 -2.69 -12.50
CA PHE A 131 22.69 -3.21 -13.77
C PHE A 131 21.89 -2.07 -14.40
N HIS A 132 22.51 -1.37 -15.35
CA HIS A 132 21.80 -0.57 -16.32
C HIS A 132 20.86 -1.51 -17.08
N TYR A 133 19.57 -1.49 -16.76
CA TYR A 133 18.57 -1.98 -17.69
C TYR A 133 18.57 -1.02 -18.88
N VAL A 134 19.28 -1.39 -19.95
CA VAL A 134 19.06 -0.82 -21.26
C VAL A 134 17.72 -1.40 -21.72
N CYS A 135 16.65 -0.59 -21.68
CA CYS A 135 15.45 -0.88 -22.44
C CYS A 135 15.82 -0.76 -23.93
N ASN A 136 15.77 -1.87 -24.65
CA ASN A 136 15.52 -1.85 -26.10
C ASN A 136 14.02 -1.81 -26.34
#